data_AF-A0A645DLN7-F1
#
_entry.id   AF-A0A645DLN7-F1
#
_cell.length_a   1.000
_cell.length_b   1.000
_cell.length_c   1.000
_cell.angle_alpha   90.00
_cell.angle_beta   90.00
_cell.angle_gamma   90.00
#
_symmetry.space_group_name_H-M   'P 1'
#
loop_
_entity.id
_entity.type
_entity.pdbx_description
1 polymer ?
#
loop_
_entity_poly.entity_id
_entity_poly.type
_entity_poly.pdbx_seq_one_letter_code
_entity_poly.pdbx_strand_id
1 'polypeptide(L)' 'MREWLIEARGGRPQTEIANKSSISQQMYSAIERSEATPSVTVAKRLAKIVGVDWRQFYEDDRNPSHG' A
#
# COMPACT_ATOMS: atom_id res chain seq x y z
N MET A 1 -7.72 6.40 3.16
CA MET A 1 -6.67 6.67 2.15
C MET A 1 -5.33 6.67 2.87
N ARG A 2 -4.39 5.83 2.42
CA ARG A 2 -3.07 5.66 3.02
C ARG A 2 -2.13 6.76 2.51
N GLU A 3 -2.24 7.96 3.08
CA GLU A 3 -1.45 9.14 2.68
C GLU A 3 0.06 8.85 2.69
N TRP A 4 0.54 8.15 3.72
CA TRP A 4 1.94 7.72 3.82
C TRP A 4 2.42 6.88 2.62
N LEU A 5 1.55 6.08 2.02
CA LEU A 5 1.90 5.24 0.87
C LEU A 5 1.97 6.08 -0.42
N ILE A 6 1.08 7.06 -0.55
CA ILE A 6 1.05 8.01 -1.66
C ILE A 6 2.31 8.89 -1.63
N GLU A 7 2.68 9.38 -0.45
CA GLU A 7 3.92 10.15 -0.24
C GLU A 7 5.15 9.29 -0.55
N ALA A 8 5.22 8.06 -0.03
CA ALA A 8 6.33 7.13 -0.29
C ALA A 8 6.45 6.72 -1.77
N ARG A 9 5.35 6.75 -2.53
CA ARG A 9 5.41 6.56 -3.98
C ARG A 9 6.18 7.68 -4.68
N GLY A 10 6.21 8.89 -4.13
CA GLY A 10 7.08 9.99 -4.59
C GLY A 10 6.81 10.39 -6.03
N GLY A 11 5.54 10.44 -6.45
CA GLY A 11 5.15 10.84 -7.81
C GLY A 11 5.32 9.76 -8.89
N ARG A 12 5.94 8.61 -8.58
CA ARG A 12 6.00 7.47 -9.51
C ARG A 12 4.59 7.01 -9.91
N PRO A 13 4.34 6.55 -11.15
CA PRO A 13 3.03 6.02 -11.53
C PRO A 13 2.62 4.79 -10.69
N GLN A 14 1.33 4.67 -10.35
CA GLN A 14 0.80 3.49 -9.66
C GLN A 14 1.13 2.18 -10.40
N THR A 15 1.06 2.19 -11.73
CA THR A 15 1.40 1.05 -12.60
C THR A 15 2.84 0.60 -12.41
N GLU A 16 3.78 1.53 -12.19
CA GLU A 16 5.19 1.20 -11.97
C GLU A 16 5.38 0.40 -10.68
N ILE A 17 4.79 0.87 -9.57
CA ILE A 17 4.88 0.21 -8.26
C ILE A 17 4.15 -1.13 -8.27
N ALA A 18 3.00 -1.19 -8.93
CA ALA A 18 2.20 -2.40 -9.10
C ALA A 18 2.97 -3.49 -9.87
N ASN A 19 3.56 -3.14 -11.01
CA ASN A 19 4.36 -4.05 -11.83
C ASN A 19 5.57 -4.59 -11.05
N LYS A 20 6.31 -3.72 -10.34
CA LYS A 20 7.44 -4.12 -9.50
C LYS A 20 7.04 -5.04 -8.34
N SER A 21 5.78 -4.97 -7.91
CA SER A 21 5.24 -5.80 -6.82
C SER A 21 4.49 -7.04 -7.29
N SER A 22 4.38 -7.23 -8.62
CA SER A 22 3.61 -8.30 -9.27
C SER A 22 2.12 -8.29 -8.87
N ILE A 23 1.52 -7.10 -8.83
CA ILE A 23 0.08 -6.90 -8.62
C ILE A 23 -0.49 -6.02 -9.74
N SER A 24 -1.81 -5.99 -9.88
CA SER A 24 -2.47 -5.07 -10.80
C SER A 24 -2.42 -3.62 -10.30
N GLN A 25 -2.51 -2.66 -11.22
CA GLN A 25 -2.66 -1.25 -10.84
C GLN A 25 -3.91 -1.03 -9.99
N GLN A 26 -5.01 -1.72 -10.31
CA GLN A 26 -6.27 -1.63 -9.56
C GLN A 26 -6.07 -2.08 -8.11
N MET A 27 -5.32 -3.16 -7.88
CA MET A 27 -4.98 -3.61 -6.53
C MET A 27 -4.15 -2.55 -5.80
N TYR A 28 -3.12 -1.99 -6.44
CA TYR A 28 -2.30 -0.94 -5.81
C TYR A 28 -3.13 0.31 -5.48
N SER A 29 -4.02 0.74 -6.38
CA SER A 29 -4.93 1.86 -6.17
C SER A 29 -5.90 1.59 -5.00
N ALA A 30 -6.49 0.39 -4.93
CA ALA A 30 -7.34 -0.01 -3.79
C ALA A 30 -6.57 0.00 -2.46
N ILE A 31 -5.29 -0.38 -2.48
CA ILE A 31 -4.41 -0.29 -1.30
C ILE A 31 -4.19 1.19 -0.91
N GLU A 32 -3.87 2.09 -1.84
CA GLU A 32 -3.75 3.52 -1.53
C GLU A 32 -5.06 4.11 -0.98
N ARG A 33 -6.21 3.63 -1.43
CA ARG A 33 -7.52 4.09 -0.94
C ARG A 33 -7.95 3.48 0.40
N SER A 34 -7.17 2.55 0.96
CA SER A 34 -7.55 1.75 2.14
C SER A 34 -8.75 0.80 1.90
N GLU A 35 -9.07 0.50 0.65
CA GLU A 35 -10.16 -0.41 0.26
C GLU A 35 -9.73 -1.88 0.23
N ALA A 36 -8.42 -2.12 0.15
CA ALA A 36 -7.83 -3.45 0.19
C ALA A 36 -6.60 -3.46 1.09
N THR A 37 -6.44 -4.51 1.88
CA THR A 37 -5.22 -4.79 2.64
C THR A 37 -4.40 -5.85 1.89
N PRO A 38 -3.13 -5.57 1.54
CA PRO A 38 -2.32 -6.54 0.80
C PRO A 38 -2.00 -7.77 1.66
N SER A 39 -1.71 -8.90 1.01
CA SER A 39 -1.12 -10.05 1.72
C SER A 39 0.28 -9.70 2.26
N VAL A 40 0.75 -10.40 3.29
CA VAL A 40 2.07 -10.13 3.89
C VAL A 40 3.20 -10.16 2.87
N THR A 41 3.13 -11.09 1.91
CA THR A 41 4.10 -11.18 0.82
C THR A 41 4.09 -9.94 -0.07
N VAL A 42 2.91 -9.41 -0.40
CA VAL A 42 2.76 -8.19 -1.21
C VAL A 42 3.18 -6.96 -0.39
N ALA A 43 2.79 -6.85 0.88
CA ALA A 43 3.17 -5.77 1.77
C ALA A 43 4.69 -5.62 1.87
N LYS A 44 5.42 -6.73 2.06
CA LYS A 44 6.89 -6.74 2.10
C LYS A 44 7.53 -6.28 0.80
N ARG A 45 6.97 -6.66 -0.37
CA ARG A 45 7.47 -6.21 -1.68
C ARG A 45 7.25 -4.71 -1.87
N LEU A 46 6.04 -4.23 -1.62
CA LEU A 46 5.69 -2.82 -1.69
C LEU A 46 6.59 -1.99 -0.80
N ALA A 47 6.71 -2.40 0.48
CA ALA A 47 7.55 -1.76 1.47
C ALA A 47 9.00 -1.61 1.03
N LYS A 48 9.58 -2.66 0.43
CA LYS A 48 10.93 -2.64 -0.13
C LYS A 48 11.08 -1.65 -1.30
N ILE A 49 10.04 -1.46 -2.12
CA ILE A 49 10.08 -0.60 -3.31
C ILE A 49 9.89 0.88 -2.96
N VAL A 50 9.05 1.18 -1.97
CA VAL A 50 8.72 2.55 -1.57
C VAL A 50 9.49 3.04 -0.33
N GLY A 51 10.16 2.14 0.40
CA GLY A 51 11.06 2.50 1.49
C GLY A 51 10.37 2.75 2.84
N VAL A 52 9.38 1.92 3.18
CA VAL A 52 8.56 2.04 4.42
C VAL A 52 8.52 0.71 5.17
N ASP A 53 7.98 0.69 6.40
CA ASP A 53 7.74 -0.56 7.13
C ASP A 53 6.48 -1.26 6.61
N TRP A 54 6.60 -2.55 6.29
CA TRP A 54 5.47 -3.35 5.81
C TRP A 54 4.39 -3.59 6.87
N ARG A 55 4.70 -3.43 8.16
CA ARG A 55 3.73 -3.57 9.26
C ARG A 55 2.69 -2.44 9.26
N GLN A 56 3.05 -1.27 8.73
CA GLN A 56 2.18 -0.10 8.65
C GLN A 56 0.88 -0.37 7.88
N PHE A 57 0.91 -1.29 6.90
CA PHE A 57 -0.29 -1.73 6.16
C PHE A 57 -1.38 -2.36 7.06
N TYR A 58 -1.03 -2.85 8.26
CA TYR A 58 -1.90 -3.55 9.20
C TYR A 58 -2.13 -2.82 10.52
N GLU A 59 -1.38 -1.73 10.75
CA GLU A 59 -1.58 -0.86 11.91
C GLU A 59 -2.74 0.11 11.67
N ASP A 60 -2.92 0.52 10.41
CA ASP A 60 -4.00 1.41 9.96
C ASP A 60 -5.40 0.77 10.08
N ASP A 61 -5.48 -0.56 10.03
CA ASP A 61 -6.73 -1.34 10.16
C ASP A 61 -7.19 -1.49 11.64
N ARG A 62 -6.37 -1.06 12.61
CA ARG A 62 -6.66 -1.21 14.05
C ARG A 62 -7.41 -0.05 14.69
N ASN A 63 -7.92 0.88 13.91
CA ASN A 63 -8.84 1.90 14.43
C ASN A 63 -10.28 1.62 13.96
N PRO A 64 -11.05 0.74 14.65
CA PRO A 64 -12.49 0.76 14.53
C PRO A 64 -12.98 2.02 15.24
N SER A 65 -13.01 3.14 14.52
CA SER A 65 -13.83 4.28 14.92
C SER A 65 -15.26 3.76 15.00
N HIS A 66 -15.67 3.45 16.23
CA HIS A 66 -17.06 3.27 16.59
C HIS A 66 -17.78 4.57 16.23
N GLY A 67 -18.82 4.45 15.41
CA GLY A 67 -19.79 5.48 15.08
C GLY A 67 -21.08 4.82 14.66
#